data_AF-A0A1Q7RW51-F1
#
_entry.id   AF-A0A1Q7RW51-F1
#
_cell.length_a   1.000
_cell.length_b   1.000
_cell.length_c   1.000
_cell.angle_alpha   90.00
_cell.angle_beta   90.00
_cell.angle_gamma   90.00
#
_symmetry.space_group_name_H-M   'P 1'
#
loop_
_entity.id
_entity.type
_entity.pdbx_description
1 polymer ?
#
loop_
_entity_poly.entity_id
_entity_poly.type
_entity_poly.pdbx_seq_one_letter_code
_entity_poly.pdbx_strand_id
1 'polypeptide(L)'
;MFLDDTACNLASLNLMKFRTNDGEFDVESFCHAVSISITAQEIEVGNASYPTPKITQNSFDYRPLGLGYANLGALLMARGLPYDSEEGRAYASAITALMSGQAYKQSALISREIGPFKGFEKNREPMLRVIKMHGLEADKIENRYVPGDLLTASRKVWDDAYAIGREYGFRNSQATVLAPTGTIGFMMDCDTTGVEPDIALVKYKKLVGGGLLKIVNQTVPLSLNKLGYIDEQIEHITAFIDKNDTIEGAPHLKEEHLPVFDCAFKPANGERTIHYMGHVKMMAATQPFISGAISKTVNMPTDVTSADIANTYLEAWQLGLKSIAIYRDGCKRTQPLNTSLDQLVASTKLKAVRRRLPDERQAVTHKFSIGGHEGYITVGLYEDATPGEIFITMSKEGSTISGLMDAFATSVSMALQYGVPLRVLVEKFSHMRFEPSGFTGNKDIPMAKSICDYIFRWLGKKFLPPEEQAVTVDTLASAAAAQSVESAHVAKLHSSIVEERPTSKAEREVYRAQSDAPPCHACGSIMVRNGSCYKCTNCGETSGCS
;
A
#
# COMPACT_ATOMS: atom_id res chain seq x y z
N MET A 1 -13.62 -2.59 15.01
CA MET A 1 -12.24 -3.04 15.26
C MET A 1 -12.30 -4.46 15.80
N PHE A 2 -11.37 -5.32 15.40
CA PHE A 2 -11.36 -6.75 15.71
C PHE A 2 -10.26 -7.08 16.73
N LEU A 3 -10.06 -8.35 17.07
CA LEU A 3 -9.05 -8.78 18.04
C LEU A 3 -7.62 -8.48 17.53
N ASP A 4 -6.75 -8.06 18.44
CA ASP A 4 -5.32 -7.90 18.16
C ASP A 4 -4.67 -9.23 17.75
N ASP A 5 -3.56 -9.13 17.01
CA ASP A 5 -2.82 -10.29 16.52
C ASP A 5 -3.71 -11.28 15.75
N THR A 6 -4.50 -10.78 14.81
CA THR A 6 -5.30 -11.56 13.86
C THR A 6 -4.91 -11.23 12.42
N ALA A 7 -5.17 -12.15 11.50
CA ALA A 7 -5.02 -11.92 10.07
C ALA A 7 -6.35 -12.22 9.38
N CYS A 8 -6.70 -11.41 8.38
CA CYS A 8 -7.97 -11.48 7.69
C CYS A 8 -7.75 -11.91 6.22
N ASN A 9 -8.52 -12.89 5.75
CA ASN A 9 -8.54 -13.26 4.33
C ASN A 9 -9.50 -12.32 3.58
N LEU A 10 -8.97 -11.53 2.66
CA LEU A 10 -9.71 -10.46 1.98
C LEU A 10 -10.09 -10.85 0.56
N ALA A 11 -11.31 -10.48 0.16
CA ALA A 11 -11.79 -10.60 -1.21
C ALA A 11 -12.71 -9.43 -1.55
N SER A 12 -12.90 -9.13 -2.83
CA SER A 12 -13.83 -8.08 -3.26
C SER A 12 -14.55 -8.45 -4.55
N LEU A 13 -15.84 -8.20 -4.59
CA LEU A 13 -16.68 -8.39 -5.78
C LEU A 13 -16.79 -7.08 -6.57
N ASN A 14 -16.70 -7.15 -7.90
CA ASN A 14 -16.98 -5.99 -8.76
C ASN A 14 -18.51 -5.85 -8.94
N LEU A 15 -19.11 -4.84 -8.33
CA LEU A 15 -20.57 -4.64 -8.36
C LEU A 15 -21.13 -4.47 -9.78
N MET A 16 -20.35 -3.93 -10.71
CA MET A 16 -20.79 -3.72 -12.10
C MET A 16 -20.99 -5.03 -12.87
N LYS A 17 -20.46 -6.17 -12.38
CA LYS A 17 -20.71 -7.49 -12.98
C LYS A 17 -22.07 -8.09 -12.62
N PHE A 18 -22.76 -7.49 -11.65
CA PHE A 18 -24.11 -7.88 -11.22
C PHE A 18 -25.16 -6.88 -11.72
N ARG A 19 -24.85 -6.13 -12.78
CA ARG A 19 -25.83 -5.29 -13.46
C ARG A 19 -26.44 -6.08 -14.62
N THR A 20 -27.76 -6.17 -14.65
CA THR A 20 -28.50 -6.77 -15.77
C THR A 20 -28.50 -5.82 -16.98
N ASN A 21 -28.90 -6.33 -18.14
CA ASN A 21 -28.91 -5.55 -19.39
C ASN A 21 -29.86 -4.34 -19.35
N ASP A 22 -30.91 -4.39 -18.54
CA ASP A 22 -31.86 -3.31 -18.28
C ASP A 22 -31.39 -2.32 -17.18
N GLY A 23 -30.19 -2.53 -16.63
CA GLY A 23 -29.56 -1.65 -15.65
C GLY A 23 -29.95 -1.91 -14.20
N GLU A 24 -30.74 -2.95 -13.93
CA GLU A 24 -31.09 -3.38 -12.57
C GLU A 24 -29.97 -4.25 -11.95
N PHE A 25 -30.14 -4.66 -10.68
CA PHE A 25 -29.14 -5.44 -9.95
C PHE A 25 -29.55 -6.91 -9.87
N ASP A 26 -28.66 -7.79 -10.31
CA ASP A 26 -28.84 -9.24 -10.27
C ASP A 26 -28.57 -9.77 -8.86
N VAL A 27 -29.63 -9.78 -8.06
CA VAL A 27 -29.64 -10.26 -6.67
C VAL A 27 -29.20 -11.72 -6.57
N GLU A 28 -29.67 -12.58 -7.47
CA GLU A 28 -29.43 -14.03 -7.41
C GLU A 28 -27.95 -14.33 -7.66
N SER A 29 -27.41 -13.82 -8.77
CA SER A 29 -25.99 -14.00 -9.10
C SER A 29 -25.09 -13.39 -8.04
N PHE A 30 -25.46 -12.25 -7.46
CA PHE A 30 -24.70 -11.63 -6.38
C PHE A 30 -24.69 -12.49 -5.12
N CYS A 31 -25.84 -12.99 -4.67
CA CYS A 31 -25.91 -13.89 -3.52
C CYS A 31 -25.12 -15.18 -3.73
N HIS A 32 -25.16 -15.73 -4.95
CA HIS A 32 -24.39 -16.92 -5.30
C HIS A 32 -22.88 -16.64 -5.24
N ALA A 33 -22.42 -15.54 -5.84
CA ALA A 33 -21.02 -15.12 -5.79
C ALA A 33 -20.52 -14.91 -4.35
N VAL A 34 -21.31 -14.23 -3.50
CA VAL A 34 -21.00 -14.05 -2.08
C VAL A 34 -20.83 -15.40 -1.37
N SER A 35 -21.71 -16.36 -1.65
CA SER A 35 -21.64 -17.70 -1.04
C SER A 35 -20.36 -18.44 -1.44
N ILE A 36 -20.01 -18.38 -2.72
CA ILE A 36 -18.76 -18.97 -3.23
C ILE A 36 -17.55 -18.30 -2.58
N SER A 37 -17.51 -16.96 -2.55
CA SER A 37 -16.37 -16.23 -1.98
C SER A 37 -16.17 -16.55 -0.50
N ILE A 38 -17.24 -16.60 0.30
CA ILE A 38 -17.12 -16.96 1.72
C ILE A 38 -16.62 -18.39 1.90
N THR A 39 -17.11 -19.35 1.11
CA THR A 39 -16.60 -20.72 1.16
C THR A 39 -15.13 -20.79 0.77
N ALA A 40 -14.71 -20.09 -0.29
CA ALA A 40 -13.31 -20.05 -0.71
C ALA A 40 -12.39 -19.42 0.36
N GLN A 41 -12.76 -18.25 0.89
CA GLN A 41 -12.00 -17.57 1.94
C GLN A 41 -11.90 -18.41 3.23
N GLU A 42 -12.94 -19.17 3.56
CA GLU A 42 -12.96 -20.10 4.70
C GLU A 42 -12.02 -21.30 4.50
N ILE A 43 -11.93 -21.84 3.28
CA ILE A 43 -10.95 -22.88 2.92
C ILE A 43 -9.52 -22.34 3.05
N GLU A 44 -9.28 -21.08 2.64
CA GLU A 44 -7.97 -20.43 2.72
C GLU A 44 -7.46 -20.31 4.16
N VAL A 45 -8.34 -20.06 5.15
CA VAL A 45 -7.95 -19.98 6.57
C VAL A 45 -7.19 -21.25 6.99
N GLY A 46 -7.61 -22.41 6.49
CA GLY A 46 -7.01 -23.73 6.77
C GLY A 46 -5.60 -23.91 6.21
N ASN A 47 -5.31 -23.25 5.08
CA ASN A 47 -4.10 -23.46 4.29
C ASN A 47 -3.10 -22.28 4.38
N ALA A 48 -3.51 -21.16 4.98
CA ALA A 48 -2.69 -19.99 5.15
C ALA A 48 -1.55 -20.22 6.17
N SER A 49 -0.42 -19.57 5.93
CA SER A 49 0.70 -19.47 6.87
C SER A 49 0.78 -18.05 7.42
N TYR A 50 0.95 -17.90 8.72
CA TYR A 50 0.93 -16.59 9.38
C TYR A 50 2.30 -16.25 10.00
N PRO A 51 2.66 -14.96 10.09
CA PRO A 51 4.02 -14.55 10.45
C PRO A 51 4.39 -14.79 11.91
N THR A 52 3.40 -14.96 12.81
CA THR A 52 3.65 -15.24 14.23
C THR A 52 2.73 -16.35 14.74
N PRO A 53 3.17 -17.16 15.73
CA PRO A 53 2.33 -18.19 16.32
C PRO A 53 1.01 -17.67 16.90
N LYS A 54 1.01 -16.44 17.45
CA LYS A 54 -0.19 -15.83 18.02
C LYS A 54 -1.22 -15.48 16.94
N ILE A 55 -0.77 -14.92 15.81
CA ILE A 55 -1.64 -14.66 14.65
C ILE A 55 -2.18 -15.97 14.08
N THR A 56 -1.34 -17.01 13.98
CA THR A 56 -1.78 -18.35 13.58
C THR A 56 -2.91 -18.85 14.46
N GLN A 57 -2.69 -18.86 15.78
CA GLN A 57 -3.68 -19.36 16.74
C GLN A 57 -5.01 -18.61 16.65
N ASN A 58 -4.95 -17.27 16.65
CA ASN A 58 -6.15 -16.45 16.59
C ASN A 58 -6.90 -16.58 15.24
N SER A 59 -6.18 -16.69 14.13
CA SER A 59 -6.79 -16.85 12.81
C SER A 59 -7.50 -18.20 12.69
N PHE A 60 -6.96 -19.27 13.29
CA PHE A 60 -7.65 -20.56 13.37
C PHE A 60 -8.82 -20.56 14.36
N ASP A 61 -8.67 -19.92 15.52
CA ASP A 61 -9.67 -19.94 16.59
C ASP A 61 -10.90 -19.08 16.27
N TYR A 62 -10.71 -17.97 15.55
CA TYR A 62 -11.76 -16.99 15.25
C TYR A 62 -12.13 -16.90 13.77
N ARG A 63 -11.28 -17.40 12.86
CA ARG A 63 -11.56 -17.53 11.42
C ARG A 63 -12.06 -16.23 10.76
N PRO A 64 -11.40 -15.08 10.98
CA PRO A 64 -11.90 -13.80 10.49
C PRO A 64 -11.71 -13.66 8.97
N LEU A 65 -12.80 -13.34 8.28
CA LEU A 65 -12.83 -13.06 6.85
C LEU A 65 -13.14 -11.58 6.62
N GLY A 66 -12.92 -11.14 5.38
CA GLY A 66 -13.22 -9.79 4.93
C GLY A 66 -13.62 -9.77 3.47
N LEU A 67 -14.86 -10.17 3.19
CA LEU A 67 -15.49 -9.92 1.90
C LEU A 67 -15.96 -8.47 1.82
N GLY A 68 -15.61 -7.81 0.72
CA GLY A 68 -16.11 -6.50 0.35
C GLY A 68 -16.52 -6.43 -1.10
N TYR A 69 -16.59 -5.21 -1.63
CA TYR A 69 -16.85 -4.96 -3.04
C TYR A 69 -16.06 -3.76 -3.52
N ALA A 70 -15.97 -3.63 -4.85
CA ALA A 70 -15.53 -2.43 -5.55
C ALA A 70 -16.69 -1.89 -6.40
N ASN A 71 -16.47 -0.72 -7.01
CA ASN A 71 -17.36 -0.17 -8.03
C ASN A 71 -18.72 0.37 -7.56
N LEU A 72 -18.89 0.71 -6.27
CA LEU A 72 -20.16 1.27 -5.80
C LEU A 72 -20.50 2.61 -6.47
N GLY A 73 -19.55 3.54 -6.55
CA GLY A 73 -19.77 4.84 -7.19
C GLY A 73 -20.18 4.70 -8.65
N ALA A 74 -19.52 3.80 -9.38
CA ALA A 74 -19.87 3.47 -10.76
C ALA A 74 -21.27 2.85 -10.88
N LEU A 75 -21.64 1.94 -9.97
CA LEU A 75 -22.97 1.34 -9.99
C LEU A 75 -24.07 2.39 -9.75
N LEU A 76 -23.88 3.28 -8.77
CA LEU A 76 -24.83 4.36 -8.48
C LEU A 76 -24.97 5.31 -9.68
N MET A 77 -23.84 5.75 -10.25
CA MET A 77 -23.83 6.60 -11.44
C MET A 77 -24.51 5.92 -12.63
N ALA A 78 -24.21 4.66 -12.92
CA ALA A 78 -24.84 3.88 -14.00
C ALA A 78 -26.37 3.79 -13.83
N ARG A 79 -26.85 3.79 -12.58
CA ARG A 79 -28.27 3.77 -12.24
C ARG A 79 -28.93 5.16 -12.28
N GLY A 80 -28.15 6.22 -12.53
CA GLY A 80 -28.66 7.59 -12.50
C GLY A 80 -28.87 8.12 -11.08
N LEU A 81 -28.24 7.52 -10.06
CA LEU A 81 -28.37 7.94 -8.66
C LEU A 81 -27.18 8.79 -8.24
N PRO A 82 -27.40 10.01 -7.71
CA PRO A 82 -26.31 10.81 -7.13
C PRO A 82 -25.69 10.09 -5.94
N TYR A 83 -24.36 10.08 -5.86
CA TYR A 83 -23.65 9.43 -4.75
C TYR A 83 -24.02 10.05 -3.40
N ASP A 84 -24.05 11.38 -3.31
CA ASP A 84 -24.47 12.12 -2.09
C ASP A 84 -25.97 12.46 -2.12
N SER A 85 -26.80 11.42 -2.07
CA SER A 85 -28.26 11.55 -2.01
C SER A 85 -28.87 10.54 -1.04
N GLU A 86 -30.14 10.70 -0.68
CA GLU A 86 -30.85 9.69 0.11
C GLU A 86 -31.08 8.42 -0.71
N GLU A 87 -31.40 8.55 -2.00
CA GLU A 87 -31.61 7.43 -2.91
C GLU A 87 -30.34 6.58 -3.04
N GLY A 88 -29.20 7.23 -3.31
CA GLY A 88 -27.91 6.57 -3.48
C GLY A 88 -27.46 5.87 -2.20
N ARG A 89 -27.68 6.50 -1.03
CA ARG A 89 -27.39 5.90 0.28
C ARG A 89 -28.28 4.71 0.58
N ALA A 90 -29.59 4.80 0.33
CA ALA A 90 -30.51 3.68 0.55
C ALA A 90 -30.16 2.48 -0.35
N TYR A 91 -29.82 2.73 -1.62
CA TYR A 91 -29.41 1.68 -2.55
C TYR A 91 -28.09 1.02 -2.14
N ALA A 92 -27.09 1.83 -1.73
CA ALA A 92 -25.84 1.31 -1.19
C ALA A 92 -26.07 0.45 0.06
N SER A 93 -26.89 0.94 1.02
CA SER A 93 -27.29 0.18 2.20
C SER A 93 -27.89 -1.18 1.86
N ALA A 94 -28.80 -1.25 0.87
CA ALA A 94 -29.43 -2.49 0.46
C ALA A 94 -28.42 -3.51 -0.11
N ILE A 95 -27.49 -3.06 -0.96
CA ILE A 95 -26.42 -3.92 -1.50
C ILE A 95 -25.49 -4.42 -0.39
N THR A 96 -25.06 -3.53 0.52
CA THR A 96 -24.18 -3.90 1.63
C THR A 96 -24.87 -4.86 2.61
N ALA A 97 -26.16 -4.64 2.88
CA ALA A 97 -27.00 -5.52 3.70
C ALA A 97 -27.13 -6.90 3.07
N LEU A 98 -27.42 -6.96 1.76
CA LEU A 98 -27.53 -8.21 1.01
C LEU A 98 -26.21 -9.01 1.06
N MET A 99 -25.08 -8.35 0.79
CA MET A 99 -23.77 -8.98 0.81
C MET A 99 -23.46 -9.59 2.18
N SER A 100 -23.61 -8.80 3.24
CA SER A 100 -23.17 -9.21 4.57
C SER A 100 -24.13 -10.20 5.22
N GLY A 101 -25.43 -10.06 5.00
CA GLY A 101 -26.41 -11.04 5.44
C GLY A 101 -26.21 -12.38 4.74
N GLN A 102 -26.00 -12.37 3.42
CA GLN A 102 -25.69 -13.60 2.68
C GLN A 102 -24.36 -14.23 3.13
N ALA A 103 -23.35 -13.41 3.44
CA ALA A 103 -22.08 -13.90 3.93
C ALA A 103 -22.21 -14.62 5.29
N TYR A 104 -22.98 -14.05 6.22
CA TYR A 104 -23.25 -14.70 7.51
C TYR A 104 -24.18 -15.90 7.38
N LYS A 105 -25.16 -15.88 6.47
CA LYS A 105 -25.96 -17.06 6.12
C LYS A 105 -25.06 -18.20 5.65
N GLN A 106 -24.14 -17.93 4.73
CA GLN A 106 -23.20 -18.95 4.27
C GLN A 106 -22.28 -19.43 5.39
N SER A 107 -21.78 -18.54 6.24
CA SER A 107 -20.99 -18.91 7.41
C SER A 107 -21.75 -19.82 8.38
N ALA A 108 -23.06 -19.59 8.58
CA ALA A 108 -23.92 -20.44 9.40
C ALA A 108 -24.18 -21.80 8.75
N LEU A 109 -24.36 -21.84 7.42
CA LEU A 109 -24.48 -23.10 6.66
C LEU A 109 -23.20 -23.94 6.75
N ILE A 110 -22.02 -23.32 6.66
CA ILE A 110 -20.75 -24.04 6.87
C ILE A 110 -20.66 -24.54 8.31
N SER A 111 -21.08 -23.73 9.28
CA SER A 111 -21.12 -24.12 10.71
C SER A 111 -21.99 -25.35 10.96
N ARG A 112 -23.11 -25.48 10.24
CA ARG A 112 -23.96 -26.67 10.32
C ARG A 112 -23.22 -27.95 9.95
N GLU A 113 -22.36 -27.90 8.94
CA GLU A 113 -21.65 -29.07 8.43
C GLU A 113 -20.39 -29.42 9.23
N ILE A 114 -19.62 -28.41 9.66
CA ILE A 114 -18.28 -28.62 10.27
C ILE A 114 -18.06 -27.92 11.62
N GLY A 115 -19.14 -27.41 12.22
CA GLY A 115 -19.13 -26.71 13.50
C GLY A 115 -18.68 -25.24 13.42
N PRO A 116 -19.00 -24.44 14.45
CA PRO A 116 -18.67 -23.01 14.49
C PRO A 116 -17.18 -22.76 14.74
N PHE A 117 -16.73 -21.50 14.65
CA PHE A 117 -15.40 -21.14 15.14
C PHE A 117 -15.26 -21.44 16.63
N LYS A 118 -14.04 -21.72 17.09
CA LYS A 118 -13.76 -22.22 18.44
C LYS A 118 -14.22 -21.27 19.55
N GLY A 119 -14.14 -19.96 19.31
CA GLY A 119 -14.61 -18.93 20.24
C GLY A 119 -16.13 -18.74 20.30
N PHE A 120 -16.92 -19.44 19.46
CA PHE A 120 -18.33 -19.13 19.28
C PHE A 120 -19.17 -19.32 20.54
N GLU A 121 -18.97 -20.40 21.31
CA GLU A 121 -19.86 -20.67 22.45
C GLU A 121 -19.78 -19.55 23.51
N LYS A 122 -18.59 -19.01 23.74
CA LYS A 122 -18.39 -17.84 24.61
C LYS A 122 -19.01 -16.55 24.01
N ASN A 123 -19.08 -16.48 22.69
CA ASN A 123 -19.56 -15.32 21.93
C ASN A 123 -21.00 -15.48 21.41
N ARG A 124 -21.70 -16.57 21.73
CA ARG A 124 -22.98 -16.94 21.12
C ARG A 124 -24.00 -15.82 21.28
N GLU A 125 -24.23 -15.40 22.51
CA GLU A 125 -25.22 -14.36 22.83
C GLU A 125 -24.85 -12.98 22.23
N PRO A 126 -23.63 -12.44 22.41
CA PRO A 126 -23.23 -11.21 21.71
C PRO A 126 -23.34 -11.29 20.19
N MET A 127 -22.91 -12.39 19.58
CA MET A 127 -22.93 -12.55 18.13
C MET A 127 -24.35 -12.58 17.59
N LEU A 128 -25.24 -13.38 18.19
CA LEU A 128 -26.65 -13.43 17.78
C LEU A 128 -27.35 -12.08 17.96
N ARG A 129 -27.02 -11.32 19.01
CA ARG A 129 -27.53 -9.95 19.16
C ARG A 129 -27.05 -9.05 18.03
N VAL A 130 -25.78 -9.09 17.64
CA VAL A 130 -25.24 -8.27 16.55
C VAL A 130 -25.87 -8.65 15.20
N ILE A 131 -26.03 -9.94 14.90
CA ILE A 131 -26.73 -10.41 13.68
C ILE A 131 -28.17 -9.88 13.66
N LYS A 132 -28.87 -9.90 14.80
CA LYS A 132 -30.22 -9.32 14.89
C LYS A 132 -30.21 -7.81 14.71
N MET A 133 -29.21 -7.09 15.25
CA MET A 133 -29.07 -5.65 15.02
C MET A 133 -28.91 -5.33 13.53
N HIS A 134 -28.11 -6.10 12.80
CA HIS A 134 -27.97 -5.93 11.36
C HIS A 134 -29.31 -6.09 10.62
N GLY A 135 -30.10 -7.10 10.96
CA GLY A 135 -31.45 -7.27 10.40
C GLY A 135 -32.39 -6.11 10.71
N LEU A 136 -32.39 -5.62 11.96
CA LEU A 136 -33.20 -4.47 12.37
C LEU A 136 -32.81 -3.17 11.64
N GLU A 137 -31.52 -2.98 11.31
CA GLU A 137 -31.10 -1.85 10.49
C GLU A 137 -31.51 -2.04 9.01
N ALA A 138 -31.56 -3.27 8.50
CA ALA A 138 -32.02 -3.56 7.13
C ALA A 138 -33.53 -3.27 6.97
N ASP A 139 -34.31 -3.43 8.03
CA ASP A 139 -35.73 -3.06 8.06
C ASP A 139 -35.96 -1.55 7.92
N LYS A 140 -34.99 -0.72 8.34
CA LYS A 140 -35.08 0.74 8.25
C LYS A 140 -34.75 1.29 6.85
N ILE A 141 -34.24 0.48 5.94
CA ILE A 141 -33.95 0.91 4.57
C ILE A 141 -35.26 1.33 3.89
N GLU A 142 -35.28 2.54 3.34
CA GLU A 142 -36.48 3.14 2.76
C GLU A 142 -36.90 2.47 1.45
N ASN A 143 -38.15 2.00 1.41
CA ASN A 143 -38.70 1.26 0.27
C ASN A 143 -38.89 2.09 -1.00
N ARG A 144 -39.10 3.40 -0.88
CA ARG A 144 -39.30 4.31 -2.02
C ARG A 144 -38.06 4.45 -2.91
N TYR A 145 -36.88 4.11 -2.40
CA TYR A 145 -35.59 4.35 -3.05
C TYR A 145 -34.91 3.09 -3.58
N VAL A 146 -35.43 1.91 -3.25
CA VAL A 146 -34.80 0.63 -3.56
C VAL A 146 -35.81 -0.29 -4.26
N PRO A 147 -35.43 -0.96 -5.37
CA PRO A 147 -36.26 -2.00 -5.98
C PRO A 147 -36.75 -3.03 -4.96
N GLY A 148 -38.02 -3.44 -5.10
CA GLY A 148 -38.68 -4.28 -4.10
C GLY A 148 -38.07 -5.66 -3.92
N ASP A 149 -37.54 -6.24 -5.00
CA ASP A 149 -36.82 -7.51 -5.01
C ASP A 149 -35.49 -7.44 -4.25
N LEU A 150 -34.67 -6.42 -4.53
CA LEU A 150 -33.41 -6.16 -3.82
C LEU A 150 -33.66 -5.90 -2.33
N LEU A 151 -34.66 -5.07 -2.00
CA LEU A 151 -35.02 -4.78 -0.62
C LEU A 151 -35.50 -6.04 0.13
N THR A 152 -36.38 -6.82 -0.50
CA THR A 152 -36.89 -8.07 0.10
C THR A 152 -35.75 -9.06 0.34
N ALA A 153 -34.87 -9.25 -0.64
CA ALA A 153 -33.72 -10.14 -0.52
C ALA A 153 -32.76 -9.69 0.58
N SER A 154 -32.43 -8.39 0.63
CA SER A 154 -31.51 -7.81 1.63
C SER A 154 -31.99 -7.98 3.06
N ARG A 155 -33.31 -7.98 3.31
CA ARG A 155 -33.88 -8.28 4.63
C ARG A 155 -33.90 -9.79 4.91
N LYS A 156 -34.39 -10.57 3.95
CA LYS A 156 -34.53 -12.03 4.09
C LYS A 156 -33.22 -12.72 4.44
N VAL A 157 -32.09 -12.30 3.88
CA VAL A 157 -30.79 -12.92 4.17
C VAL A 157 -30.39 -12.81 5.64
N TRP A 158 -30.80 -11.74 6.35
CA TRP A 158 -30.54 -11.59 7.78
C TRP A 158 -31.43 -12.49 8.63
N ASP A 159 -32.71 -12.64 8.27
CA ASP A 159 -33.62 -13.58 8.92
C ASP A 159 -33.10 -15.01 8.79
N ASP A 160 -32.68 -15.40 7.58
CA ASP A 160 -32.09 -16.70 7.29
C ASP A 160 -30.78 -16.90 8.08
N ALA A 161 -29.89 -15.90 8.08
CA ALA A 161 -28.62 -15.96 8.82
C ALA A 161 -28.84 -16.10 10.33
N TYR A 162 -29.80 -15.37 10.90
CA TYR A 162 -30.15 -15.47 12.31
C TYR A 162 -30.75 -16.84 12.66
N ALA A 163 -31.71 -17.32 11.86
CA ALA A 163 -32.39 -18.59 12.11
C ALA A 163 -31.40 -19.76 12.12
N ILE A 164 -30.56 -19.86 11.09
CA ILE A 164 -29.56 -20.93 10.97
C ILE A 164 -28.45 -20.75 12.02
N GLY A 165 -27.94 -19.53 12.18
CA GLY A 165 -26.85 -19.24 13.10
C GLY A 165 -27.22 -19.43 14.58
N ARG A 166 -28.48 -19.24 14.95
CA ARG A 166 -28.97 -19.55 16.31
C ARG A 166 -28.86 -21.04 16.63
N GLU A 167 -29.19 -21.88 15.66
CA GLU A 167 -29.21 -23.34 15.82
C GLU A 167 -27.80 -23.94 15.73
N TYR A 168 -27.03 -23.55 14.71
CA TYR A 168 -25.77 -24.20 14.36
C TYR A 168 -24.52 -23.37 14.66
N GLY A 169 -24.68 -22.10 15.05
CA GLY A 169 -23.60 -21.15 15.18
C GLY A 169 -23.09 -20.61 13.85
N PHE A 170 -21.97 -19.90 13.89
CA PHE A 170 -21.30 -19.34 12.71
C PHE A 170 -19.89 -19.88 12.61
N ARG A 171 -19.44 -20.13 11.38
CA ARG A 171 -18.08 -20.59 11.13
C ARG A 171 -17.05 -19.47 11.27
N ASN A 172 -17.44 -18.22 11.07
CA ASN A 172 -16.54 -17.07 11.02
C ASN A 172 -17.01 -15.99 11.99
N SER A 173 -16.10 -15.51 12.84
CA SER A 173 -16.41 -14.42 13.79
C SER A 173 -16.59 -13.05 13.11
N GLN A 174 -15.95 -12.84 11.96
CA GLN A 174 -16.09 -11.69 11.08
C GLN A 174 -16.19 -12.20 9.63
N ALA A 175 -17.07 -11.61 8.83
CA ALA A 175 -17.31 -12.05 7.45
C ALA A 175 -16.98 -10.97 6.41
N THR A 176 -17.16 -9.69 6.74
CA THR A 176 -17.20 -8.59 5.77
C THR A 176 -16.38 -7.38 6.21
N VAL A 177 -15.62 -6.81 5.27
CA VAL A 177 -14.77 -5.63 5.43
C VAL A 177 -14.72 -4.90 4.09
N LEU A 178 -14.92 -3.59 4.06
CA LEU A 178 -14.68 -2.80 2.85
C LEU A 178 -13.22 -2.33 2.86
N ALA A 179 -12.33 -3.19 2.36
CA ALA A 179 -10.90 -2.90 2.25
C ALA A 179 -10.58 -2.03 1.01
N PRO A 180 -9.41 -1.37 0.94
CA PRO A 180 -9.02 -0.63 -0.24
C PRO A 180 -8.79 -1.58 -1.42
N THR A 181 -9.43 -1.32 -2.55
CA THR A 181 -9.33 -2.17 -3.74
C THR A 181 -8.39 -1.57 -4.79
N GLY A 182 -7.35 -0.83 -4.39
CA GLY A 182 -6.50 -0.07 -5.33
C GLY A 182 -5.93 -0.93 -6.46
N THR A 183 -5.08 -1.90 -6.16
CA THR A 183 -4.44 -2.76 -7.19
C THR A 183 -5.44 -3.67 -7.88
N ILE A 184 -6.29 -4.38 -7.13
CA ILE A 184 -7.24 -5.34 -7.69
C ILE A 184 -8.37 -4.67 -8.47
N GLY A 185 -8.75 -3.44 -8.12
CA GLY A 185 -9.76 -2.66 -8.82
C GLY A 185 -9.32 -2.37 -10.25
N PHE A 186 -8.06 -2.01 -10.46
CA PHE A 186 -7.50 -1.87 -11.81
C PHE A 186 -7.48 -3.22 -12.56
N MET A 187 -7.17 -4.33 -11.88
CA MET A 187 -7.19 -5.66 -12.52
C MET A 187 -8.60 -6.13 -12.90
N MET A 188 -9.63 -5.63 -12.21
CA MET A 188 -11.04 -5.94 -12.46
C MET A 188 -11.75 -4.90 -13.35
N ASP A 189 -11.00 -3.97 -13.95
CA ASP A 189 -11.52 -2.84 -14.73
C ASP A 189 -12.60 -2.03 -13.98
N CYS A 190 -12.31 -1.69 -12.72
CA CYS A 190 -13.18 -0.86 -11.91
C CYS A 190 -12.96 0.63 -12.18
N ASP A 191 -14.03 1.37 -12.41
CA ASP A 191 -14.03 2.85 -12.50
C ASP A 191 -13.83 3.48 -11.12
N THR A 192 -14.42 2.87 -10.08
CA THR A 192 -14.37 3.33 -8.68
C THR A 192 -13.86 2.24 -7.75
N THR A 193 -13.02 2.60 -6.78
CA THR A 193 -12.51 1.66 -5.79
C THR A 193 -13.50 1.49 -4.65
N GLY A 194 -13.62 0.28 -4.11
CA GLY A 194 -14.38 0.05 -2.88
C GLY A 194 -15.82 0.61 -2.89
N VAL A 195 -16.07 1.42 -1.86
CA VAL A 195 -17.31 2.18 -1.62
C VAL A 195 -17.17 3.63 -2.10
N GLU A 196 -16.02 4.01 -2.66
CA GLU A 196 -15.70 5.36 -3.08
C GLU A 196 -16.56 5.84 -4.26
N PRO A 197 -16.85 7.16 -4.34
CA PRO A 197 -17.33 7.74 -5.58
C PRO A 197 -16.19 7.77 -6.59
N ASP A 198 -16.50 8.15 -7.83
CA ASP A 198 -15.44 8.38 -8.80
C ASP A 198 -14.58 9.57 -8.39
N ILE A 199 -13.28 9.48 -8.68
CA ILE A 199 -12.30 10.54 -8.38
C ILE A 199 -12.62 11.78 -9.22
N ALA A 200 -12.84 11.60 -10.53
CA ALA A 200 -13.19 12.64 -11.48
C ALA A 200 -13.65 11.97 -12.78
N LEU A 201 -14.53 12.60 -13.56
CA LEU A 201 -14.97 12.07 -14.85
C LEU A 201 -13.84 12.00 -15.88
N VAL A 202 -12.85 12.89 -15.75
CA VAL A 202 -11.65 12.92 -16.58
C VAL A 202 -10.42 12.92 -15.68
N LYS A 203 -9.50 11.99 -15.93
CA LYS A 203 -8.30 11.77 -15.11
C LYS A 203 -7.07 11.70 -15.99
N TYR A 204 -5.94 12.21 -15.48
CA TYR A 204 -4.64 12.09 -16.15
C TYR A 204 -3.69 11.23 -15.31
N LYS A 205 -3.13 10.20 -15.96
CA LYS A 205 -2.13 9.31 -15.37
C LYS A 205 -0.78 9.51 -16.05
N LYS A 206 0.27 9.72 -15.25
CA LYS A 206 1.65 9.76 -15.75
C LYS A 206 2.17 8.33 -15.94
N LEU A 207 2.71 8.06 -17.12
CA LEU A 207 3.36 6.79 -17.43
C LEU A 207 4.83 6.86 -16.99
N VAL A 208 5.36 5.70 -16.56
CA VAL A 208 6.77 5.57 -16.11
C VAL A 208 7.77 6.03 -17.18
N GLY A 209 7.42 5.89 -18.46
CA GLY A 209 8.22 6.33 -19.62
C GLY A 209 8.09 7.81 -20.02
N GLY A 210 7.37 8.64 -19.26
CA GLY A 210 7.30 10.09 -19.51
C GLY A 210 6.14 10.58 -20.38
N GLY A 211 5.11 9.76 -20.60
CA GLY A 211 3.86 10.14 -21.28
C GLY A 211 2.69 10.41 -20.32
N LEU A 212 1.60 10.97 -20.85
CA LEU A 212 0.32 11.15 -20.14
C LEU A 212 -0.76 10.28 -20.79
N LEU A 213 -1.52 9.58 -19.97
CA LEU A 213 -2.72 8.86 -20.37
C LEU A 213 -3.94 9.61 -19.85
N LYS A 214 -4.80 10.09 -20.76
CA LYS A 214 -6.13 10.62 -20.42
C LYS A 214 -7.10 9.45 -20.27
N ILE A 215 -7.85 9.43 -19.19
CA ILE A 215 -8.85 8.42 -18.88
C ILE A 215 -10.18 9.13 -18.70
N VAL A 216 -11.13 8.83 -19.58
CA VAL A 216 -12.51 9.34 -19.51
C VAL A 216 -13.40 8.25 -18.93
N ASN A 217 -14.25 8.60 -17.97
CA ASN A 217 -15.18 7.70 -17.30
C ASN A 217 -16.11 7.00 -18.31
N GLN A 218 -16.19 5.67 -18.22
CA GLN A 218 -16.96 4.84 -19.16
C GLN A 218 -18.41 4.58 -18.68
N THR A 219 -18.75 5.02 -17.48
CA THR A 219 -20.07 4.88 -16.86
C THR A 219 -21.02 6.02 -17.26
N VAL A 220 -20.52 7.19 -17.66
CA VAL A 220 -21.36 8.34 -18.07
C VAL A 220 -22.40 7.97 -19.14
N PRO A 221 -22.06 7.28 -20.25
CA PRO A 221 -23.06 6.93 -21.27
C PRO A 221 -24.19 6.03 -20.72
N LEU A 222 -23.86 5.09 -19.83
CA LEU A 222 -24.84 4.20 -19.19
C LEU A 222 -25.81 5.01 -18.32
N SER A 223 -25.27 5.96 -17.56
CA SER A 223 -26.05 6.86 -16.70
C SER A 223 -27.02 7.71 -17.52
N LEU A 224 -26.53 8.34 -18.59
CA LEU A 224 -27.36 9.19 -19.46
C LEU A 224 -28.47 8.37 -20.14
N ASN A 225 -28.17 7.15 -20.59
CA ASN A 225 -29.20 6.28 -21.12
C ASN A 225 -30.30 5.98 -20.09
N LYS A 226 -29.91 5.66 -18.84
CA LYS A 226 -30.87 5.42 -17.74
C LYS A 226 -31.70 6.66 -17.39
N LEU A 227 -31.13 7.85 -17.53
CA LEU A 227 -31.79 9.15 -17.32
C LEU A 227 -32.69 9.57 -18.52
N GLY A 228 -32.75 8.76 -19.58
CA GLY A 228 -33.66 8.96 -20.71
C GLY A 228 -33.13 9.84 -21.84
N TYR A 229 -31.81 10.07 -21.90
CA TYR A 229 -31.18 10.76 -23.04
C TYR A 229 -31.08 9.82 -24.24
N ILE A 230 -31.26 10.37 -25.45
CA ILE A 230 -31.10 9.63 -26.71
C ILE A 230 -29.63 9.55 -27.13
N ASP A 231 -29.27 8.59 -27.97
CA ASP A 231 -27.88 8.32 -28.38
C ASP A 231 -27.14 9.57 -28.88
N GLU A 232 -27.78 10.41 -29.71
CA GLU A 232 -27.20 11.66 -30.20
C GLU A 232 -26.86 12.65 -29.07
N GLN A 233 -27.72 12.76 -28.05
CA GLN A 233 -27.45 13.60 -26.87
C GLN A 233 -26.31 13.03 -26.03
N ILE A 234 -26.27 11.70 -25.87
CA ILE A 234 -25.21 11.00 -25.14
C ILE A 234 -23.86 11.23 -25.81
N GLU A 235 -23.78 11.11 -27.13
CA GLU A 235 -22.58 11.38 -27.92
C GLU A 235 -22.12 12.84 -27.75
N HIS A 236 -23.04 13.80 -27.87
CA HIS A 236 -22.73 15.22 -27.68
C HIS A 236 -22.22 15.54 -26.27
N ILE A 237 -22.82 14.98 -25.22
CA ILE A 237 -22.39 15.18 -23.83
C ILE A 237 -21.03 14.52 -23.59
N THR A 238 -20.83 13.30 -24.06
CA THR A 238 -19.56 12.57 -23.87
C THR A 238 -18.41 13.26 -24.60
N ALA A 239 -18.63 13.73 -25.83
CA ALA A 239 -17.66 14.52 -26.58
C ALA A 239 -17.36 15.86 -25.89
N PHE A 240 -18.36 16.49 -25.27
CA PHE A 240 -18.16 17.70 -24.48
C PHE A 240 -17.25 17.43 -23.27
N ILE A 241 -17.47 16.35 -22.53
CA ILE A 241 -16.63 15.96 -21.38
C ILE A 241 -15.18 15.71 -21.81
N ASP A 242 -14.98 14.94 -22.90
CA ASP A 242 -13.63 14.68 -23.40
C ASP A 242 -12.94 15.96 -23.91
N LYS A 243 -13.68 16.95 -24.41
CA LYS A 243 -13.05 18.20 -24.85
C LYS A 243 -12.79 19.19 -23.72
N ASN A 244 -13.72 19.32 -22.78
CA ASN A 244 -13.73 20.41 -21.80
C ASN A 244 -13.30 19.98 -20.39
N ASP A 245 -13.03 18.69 -20.15
CA ASP A 245 -12.62 18.15 -18.84
C ASP A 245 -13.63 18.43 -17.71
N THR A 246 -14.89 18.69 -18.09
CA THR A 246 -16.04 18.89 -17.20
C THR A 246 -17.32 18.49 -17.92
N ILE A 247 -18.33 18.11 -17.16
CA ILE A 247 -19.69 17.88 -17.66
C ILE A 247 -20.58 19.13 -17.53
N GLU A 248 -20.17 20.10 -16.71
CA GLU A 248 -20.93 21.33 -16.47
C GLU A 248 -21.02 22.17 -17.75
N GLY A 249 -22.24 22.56 -18.13
CA GLY A 249 -22.50 23.26 -19.39
C GLY A 249 -22.52 22.37 -20.63
N ALA A 250 -22.49 21.04 -20.48
CA ALA A 250 -22.64 20.12 -21.61
C ALA A 250 -23.99 20.35 -22.33
N PRO A 251 -24.02 20.31 -23.67
CA PRO A 251 -25.25 20.51 -24.42
C PRO A 251 -26.29 19.44 -24.07
N HIS A 252 -27.57 19.82 -24.09
CA HIS A 252 -28.73 18.96 -23.77
C HIS A 252 -28.87 18.50 -22.32
N LEU A 253 -27.79 18.51 -21.54
CA LEU A 253 -27.80 18.04 -20.17
C LEU A 253 -28.67 18.95 -19.29
N LYS A 254 -29.62 18.33 -18.60
CA LYS A 254 -30.45 19.02 -17.61
C LYS A 254 -29.66 19.24 -16.31
N GLU A 255 -29.76 20.44 -15.76
CA GLU A 255 -29.16 20.82 -14.48
C GLU A 255 -29.53 19.86 -13.33
N GLU A 256 -30.78 19.38 -13.30
CA GLU A 256 -31.26 18.43 -12.29
C GLU A 256 -30.53 17.08 -12.29
N HIS A 257 -29.87 16.72 -13.40
CA HIS A 257 -29.11 15.48 -13.54
C HIS A 257 -27.63 15.63 -13.17
N LEU A 258 -27.10 16.86 -13.04
CA LEU A 258 -25.70 17.10 -12.69
C LEU A 258 -25.23 16.37 -11.41
N PRO A 259 -26.02 16.29 -10.31
CA PRO A 259 -25.58 15.61 -9.09
C PRO A 259 -25.20 14.14 -9.27
N VAL A 260 -25.72 13.46 -10.32
CA VAL A 260 -25.38 12.08 -10.66
C VAL A 260 -23.90 11.93 -11.02
N PHE A 261 -23.30 12.99 -11.56
CA PHE A 261 -21.95 13.01 -12.11
C PHE A 261 -20.93 13.69 -11.19
N ASP A 262 -21.36 14.16 -10.01
CA ASP A 262 -20.47 14.74 -9.02
C ASP A 262 -19.44 13.70 -8.57
N CYS A 263 -18.16 14.10 -8.54
CA CYS A 263 -17.02 13.25 -8.21
C CYS A 263 -16.32 13.74 -6.93
N ALA A 264 -15.40 12.93 -6.40
CA ALA A 264 -14.63 13.23 -5.18
C ALA A 264 -13.77 14.50 -5.28
N PHE A 265 -13.32 14.85 -6.49
CA PHE A 265 -12.53 16.03 -6.75
C PHE A 265 -13.19 16.92 -7.79
N LYS A 266 -12.95 18.22 -7.63
CA LYS A 266 -13.36 19.25 -8.57
C LYS A 266 -12.75 18.99 -9.96
N PRO A 267 -13.54 19.00 -11.04
CA PRO A 267 -13.03 18.93 -12.41
C PRO A 267 -12.19 20.17 -12.75
N ALA A 268 -11.30 20.07 -13.76
CA ALA A 268 -10.41 21.17 -14.11
C ALA A 268 -11.15 22.46 -14.49
N ASN A 269 -12.24 22.33 -15.27
CA ASN A 269 -13.01 23.45 -15.81
C ASN A 269 -14.46 23.50 -15.28
N GLY A 270 -14.71 22.92 -14.11
CA GLY A 270 -16.04 22.97 -13.46
C GLY A 270 -15.92 23.26 -11.97
N GLU A 271 -17.05 23.39 -11.28
CA GLU A 271 -17.13 23.79 -9.88
C GLU A 271 -17.65 22.69 -8.95
N ARG A 272 -18.38 21.71 -9.50
CA ARG A 272 -19.09 20.72 -8.69
C ARG A 272 -18.18 19.61 -8.19
N THR A 273 -18.41 19.20 -6.95
CA THR A 273 -17.75 18.05 -6.31
C THR A 273 -18.61 17.55 -5.16
N ILE A 274 -18.47 16.28 -4.81
CA ILE A 274 -19.10 15.72 -3.63
C ILE A 274 -18.49 16.38 -2.39
N HIS A 275 -19.34 17.01 -1.58
CA HIS A 275 -18.90 17.58 -0.32
C HIS A 275 -18.34 16.47 0.60
N TYR A 276 -17.30 16.73 1.38
CA TYR A 276 -16.65 15.69 2.20
C TYR A 276 -17.62 15.00 3.19
N MET A 277 -18.67 15.70 3.64
CA MET A 277 -19.74 15.08 4.44
C MET A 277 -20.59 14.07 3.67
N GLY A 278 -20.70 14.18 2.35
CA GLY A 278 -21.33 13.14 1.51
C GLY A 278 -20.57 11.82 1.57
N HIS A 279 -19.23 11.87 1.63
CA HIS A 279 -18.41 10.67 1.86
C HIS A 279 -18.71 10.05 3.22
N VAL A 280 -18.76 10.86 4.28
CA VAL A 280 -19.06 10.41 5.65
C VAL A 280 -20.45 9.78 5.72
N LYS A 281 -21.46 10.44 5.13
CA LYS A 281 -22.85 9.94 5.12
C LYS A 281 -22.99 8.64 4.33
N MET A 282 -22.28 8.47 3.21
CA MET A 282 -22.28 7.19 2.48
C MET A 282 -21.61 6.07 3.28
N MET A 283 -20.49 6.36 3.92
CA MET A 283 -19.86 5.40 4.84
C MET A 283 -20.84 5.05 5.97
N ALA A 284 -21.54 6.03 6.55
CA ALA A 284 -22.50 5.81 7.63
C ALA A 284 -23.72 4.99 7.18
N ALA A 285 -24.17 5.15 5.94
CA ALA A 285 -25.26 4.36 5.38
C ALA A 285 -24.91 2.87 5.22
N THR A 286 -23.64 2.55 4.95
CA THR A 286 -23.17 1.18 4.70
C THR A 286 -22.57 0.50 5.95
N GLN A 287 -22.03 1.28 6.89
CA GLN A 287 -21.36 0.79 8.10
C GLN A 287 -22.22 -0.15 8.98
N PRO A 288 -23.54 0.06 9.15
CA PRO A 288 -24.41 -0.82 9.92
C PRO A 288 -24.43 -2.24 9.41
N PHE A 289 -24.09 -2.49 8.13
CA PHE A 289 -24.15 -3.81 7.53
C PHE A 289 -22.78 -4.50 7.44
N ILE A 290 -21.69 -3.80 7.77
CA ILE A 290 -20.34 -4.37 7.73
C ILE A 290 -19.95 -4.87 9.12
N SER A 291 -19.45 -6.12 9.20
CA SER A 291 -18.97 -6.69 10.46
C SER A 291 -17.65 -6.07 10.93
N GLY A 292 -16.69 -5.91 10.02
CA GLY A 292 -15.47 -5.15 10.23
C GLY A 292 -15.68 -3.64 10.07
N ALA A 293 -14.72 -2.95 9.44
CA ALA A 293 -14.76 -1.51 9.22
C ALA A 293 -14.66 -1.16 7.72
N ILE A 294 -14.69 0.14 7.42
CA ILE A 294 -14.60 0.68 6.07
C ILE A 294 -13.26 1.41 5.93
N SER A 295 -12.45 0.98 4.97
CA SER A 295 -11.16 1.59 4.62
C SER A 295 -11.32 2.50 3.40
N LYS A 296 -12.24 3.45 3.54
CA LYS A 296 -12.45 4.54 2.59
C LYS A 296 -11.87 5.82 3.16
N THR A 297 -11.27 6.59 2.27
CA THR A 297 -10.80 7.93 2.59
C THR A 297 -11.90 8.98 2.32
N VAL A 298 -12.04 9.94 3.22
CA VAL A 298 -12.83 11.15 3.06
C VAL A 298 -11.93 12.20 2.40
N ASN A 299 -12.23 12.53 1.14
CA ASN A 299 -11.50 13.52 0.38
C ASN A 299 -11.98 14.91 0.79
N MET A 300 -11.05 15.77 1.20
CA MET A 300 -11.33 17.15 1.59
C MET A 300 -10.51 18.10 0.72
N PRO A 301 -11.04 19.29 0.36
CA PRO A 301 -10.29 20.25 -0.43
C PRO A 301 -9.12 20.88 0.35
N THR A 302 -8.22 21.57 -0.34
CA THR A 302 -6.99 22.15 0.24
C THR A 302 -7.25 23.24 1.28
N ASP A 303 -8.38 23.93 1.17
CA ASP A 303 -8.79 25.07 1.99
C ASP A 303 -9.48 24.69 3.31
N VAL A 304 -9.72 23.40 3.57
CA VAL A 304 -10.32 22.97 4.85
C VAL A 304 -9.41 23.28 6.03
N THR A 305 -10.04 23.76 7.10
CA THR A 305 -9.38 24.14 8.34
C THR A 305 -9.20 22.94 9.29
N SER A 306 -8.40 23.10 10.34
CA SER A 306 -8.31 22.11 11.42
C SER A 306 -9.65 21.92 12.15
N ALA A 307 -10.48 22.97 12.22
CA ALA A 307 -11.81 22.89 12.81
C ALA A 307 -12.76 22.03 11.96
N ASP A 308 -12.70 22.16 10.64
CA ASP A 308 -13.50 21.32 9.73
C ASP A 308 -13.11 19.84 9.85
N ILE A 309 -11.81 19.56 9.96
CA ILE A 309 -11.29 18.21 10.19
C ILE A 309 -11.81 17.67 11.53
N ALA A 310 -11.71 18.45 12.61
CA ALA A 310 -12.20 18.04 13.93
C ALA A 310 -13.72 17.76 13.91
N ASN A 311 -14.50 18.64 13.30
CA ASN A 311 -15.93 18.46 13.12
C ASN A 311 -16.25 17.20 12.31
N THR A 312 -15.49 16.92 11.25
CA THR A 312 -15.66 15.71 10.43
C THR A 312 -15.45 14.43 11.27
N TYR A 313 -14.46 14.41 12.18
CA TYR A 313 -14.29 13.28 13.11
C TYR A 313 -15.46 13.16 14.10
N LEU A 314 -15.96 14.28 14.62
CA LEU A 314 -17.10 14.29 15.56
C LEU A 314 -18.38 13.79 14.89
N GLU A 315 -18.70 14.28 13.70
CA GLU A 315 -19.84 13.87 12.90
C GLU A 315 -19.75 12.37 12.53
N ALA A 316 -18.58 11.91 12.11
CA ALA A 316 -18.33 10.49 11.83
C ALA A 316 -18.62 9.60 13.05
N TRP A 317 -18.19 10.03 14.24
CA TRP A 317 -18.48 9.34 15.49
C TRP A 317 -19.97 9.34 15.83
N GLN A 318 -20.64 10.49 15.70
CA GLN A 318 -22.09 10.62 15.95
C GLN A 318 -22.92 9.74 15.00
N LEU A 319 -22.47 9.60 13.75
CA LEU A 319 -23.08 8.74 12.74
C LEU A 319 -22.72 7.25 12.90
N GLY A 320 -21.93 6.88 13.92
CA GLY A 320 -21.63 5.49 14.24
C GLY A 320 -20.55 4.84 13.38
N LEU A 321 -19.69 5.63 12.72
CA LEU A 321 -18.55 5.08 11.99
C LEU A 321 -17.53 4.43 12.91
N LYS A 322 -17.10 3.21 12.56
CA LYS A 322 -16.11 2.45 13.33
C LYS A 322 -14.68 2.95 13.11
N SER A 323 -14.42 3.53 11.94
CA SER A 323 -13.15 4.12 11.56
C SER A 323 -13.36 5.17 10.47
N ILE A 324 -12.49 6.17 10.44
CA ILE A 324 -12.46 7.20 9.41
C ILE A 324 -11.01 7.56 9.11
N ALA A 325 -10.70 7.76 7.83
CA ALA A 325 -9.45 8.29 7.36
C ALA A 325 -9.71 9.53 6.50
N ILE A 326 -8.98 10.61 6.74
CA ILE A 326 -9.12 11.86 6.01
C ILE A 326 -7.92 12.03 5.08
N TYR A 327 -8.20 12.47 3.86
CA TYR A 327 -7.20 12.97 2.93
C TYR A 327 -7.58 14.37 2.50
N ARG A 328 -6.78 15.33 2.98
CA ARG A 328 -6.83 16.70 2.47
C ARG A 328 -6.02 16.76 1.17
N ASP A 329 -6.62 17.31 0.12
CA ASP A 329 -5.93 17.49 -1.15
C ASP A 329 -4.63 18.30 -0.96
N GLY A 330 -3.61 17.99 -1.77
CA GLY A 330 -2.29 18.60 -1.68
C GLY A 330 -1.45 18.21 -0.45
N CYS A 331 -1.94 17.36 0.48
CA CYS A 331 -1.18 17.00 1.68
C CYS A 331 -0.06 15.98 1.43
N LYS A 332 -0.04 15.32 0.26
CA LYS A 332 1.03 14.41 -0.18
C LYS A 332 1.85 15.04 -1.33
N ARG A 333 3.17 14.82 -1.31
CA ARG A 333 4.12 15.36 -2.31
C ARG A 333 3.92 14.82 -3.72
N THR A 334 3.39 13.60 -3.85
CA THR A 334 3.13 12.94 -5.13
C THR A 334 1.71 12.38 -5.15
N GLN A 335 0.97 12.68 -6.21
CA GLN A 335 -0.35 12.13 -6.47
C GLN A 335 -0.31 11.29 -7.75
N PRO A 336 -0.78 10.03 -7.71
CA PRO A 336 -0.73 9.14 -8.88
C PRO A 336 -1.74 9.50 -9.97
N LEU A 337 -2.83 10.18 -9.60
CA LEU A 337 -3.88 10.67 -10.51
C LEU A 337 -4.13 12.14 -10.20
N ASN A 338 -4.34 12.95 -11.24
CA ASN A 338 -4.67 14.37 -11.11
C ASN A 338 -5.85 14.70 -12.03
N THR A 339 -6.61 15.74 -11.67
CA THR A 339 -7.77 16.21 -12.45
C THR A 339 -7.38 17.24 -13.52
N SER A 340 -6.15 17.74 -13.51
CA SER A 340 -5.63 18.67 -14.52
C SER A 340 -4.19 18.34 -14.96
N LEU A 341 -3.82 18.75 -16.17
CA LEU A 341 -2.44 18.69 -16.67
C LEU A 341 -1.49 19.59 -15.85
N ASP A 342 -1.95 20.78 -15.44
CA ASP A 342 -1.09 21.78 -14.78
C ASP A 342 -0.64 21.36 -13.37
N GLN A 343 -1.49 20.66 -12.62
CA GLN A 343 -1.12 20.06 -11.33
C GLN A 343 0.01 19.01 -11.48
N LEU A 344 0.07 18.34 -12.63
CA LEU A 344 1.10 17.37 -12.98
C LEU A 344 2.45 18.03 -13.34
N VAL A 345 2.41 19.25 -13.87
CA VAL A 345 3.59 20.07 -14.20
C VAL A 345 4.13 20.83 -12.97
N ALA A 346 3.28 21.14 -12.00
CA ALA A 346 3.70 21.76 -10.73
C ALA A 346 4.53 20.81 -9.85
N SER A 347 4.25 19.50 -9.88
CA SER A 347 5.03 18.50 -9.12
C SER A 347 6.41 18.20 -9.73
N THR A 348 6.79 18.85 -10.83
CA THR A 348 8.00 18.54 -11.63
C THR A 348 9.20 19.47 -11.42
N LYS A 349 9.15 20.45 -10.50
CA LYS A 349 10.29 21.34 -10.24
C LYS A 349 11.16 20.94 -9.04
N LEU A 350 11.80 19.78 -9.14
CA LEU A 350 13.12 19.58 -8.50
C LEU A 350 14.03 18.94 -9.54
N LYS A 351 14.48 19.75 -10.51
CA LYS A 351 15.71 19.40 -11.24
C LYS A 351 16.83 19.46 -10.20
N ALA A 352 17.53 18.36 -9.96
CA ALA A 352 18.78 18.39 -9.21
C ALA A 352 19.72 19.36 -9.94
N VAL A 353 19.94 20.54 -9.37
CA VAL A 353 20.86 21.53 -9.93
C VAL A 353 22.25 21.13 -9.48
N ARG A 354 23.15 20.89 -10.44
CA ARG A 354 24.55 20.55 -10.15
C ARG A 354 25.22 21.72 -9.40
N ARG A 355 25.61 21.51 -8.15
CA ARG A 355 26.49 22.41 -7.39
C ARG A 355 27.91 22.20 -7.87
N ARG A 356 28.44 23.11 -8.71
CA ARG A 356 29.85 23.07 -9.12
C ARG A 356 30.73 23.62 -8.01
N LEU A 357 31.93 23.08 -7.88
CA LEU A 357 32.96 23.61 -6.99
C LEU A 357 33.73 24.75 -7.71
N PRO A 358 34.21 25.78 -6.98
CA PRO A 358 35.02 26.87 -7.54
C PRO A 358 36.38 26.37 -8.02
N ASP A 359 37.00 27.06 -8.99
CA ASP A 359 38.28 26.65 -9.58
C ASP A 359 39.36 26.39 -8.51
N GLU A 360 39.46 27.28 -7.52
CA GLU A 360 40.30 27.13 -6.32
C GLU A 360 39.46 26.66 -5.12
N ARG A 361 39.91 25.59 -4.43
CA ARG A 361 39.17 25.00 -3.31
C ARG A 361 40.11 24.32 -2.30
N GLN A 362 39.64 24.14 -1.07
CA GLN A 362 40.35 23.31 -0.10
C GLN A 362 40.22 21.83 -0.47
N ALA A 363 41.30 21.08 -0.32
CA ALA A 363 41.31 19.64 -0.56
C ALA A 363 42.06 18.88 0.53
N VAL A 364 41.63 17.64 0.78
CA VAL A 364 42.29 16.71 1.69
C VAL A 364 42.81 15.53 0.90
N THR A 365 44.11 15.27 0.98
CA THR A 365 44.74 14.11 0.34
C THR A 365 45.16 13.07 1.37
N HIS A 366 44.81 11.81 1.12
CA HIS A 366 45.15 10.66 1.95
C HIS A 366 45.83 9.57 1.13
N LYS A 367 47.02 9.14 1.58
CA LYS A 367 47.73 7.99 1.00
C LYS A 367 47.19 6.70 1.58
N PHE A 368 46.93 5.72 0.73
CA PHE A 368 46.55 4.37 1.14
C PHE A 368 47.40 3.29 0.47
N SER A 369 47.46 2.13 1.11
CA SER A 369 48.07 0.91 0.57
C SER A 369 47.18 -0.27 0.93
N ILE A 370 46.76 -1.05 -0.07
CA ILE A 370 45.85 -2.19 0.07
C ILE A 370 46.47 -3.37 -0.65
N GLY A 371 46.82 -4.43 0.07
CA GLY A 371 47.39 -5.64 -0.55
C GLY A 371 48.68 -5.37 -1.35
N GLY A 372 49.48 -4.37 -0.95
CA GLY A 372 50.70 -3.96 -1.65
C GLY A 372 50.48 -2.99 -2.83
N HIS A 373 49.24 -2.59 -3.12
CA HIS A 373 48.92 -1.55 -4.10
C HIS A 373 48.80 -0.18 -3.42
N GLU A 374 49.67 0.75 -3.80
CA GLU A 374 49.63 2.13 -3.29
C GLU A 374 48.78 3.05 -4.15
N GLY A 375 48.09 3.99 -3.50
CA GLY A 375 47.33 5.04 -4.15
C GLY A 375 47.07 6.23 -3.24
N TYR A 376 46.53 7.30 -3.81
CA TYR A 376 46.13 8.53 -3.14
C TYR A 376 44.66 8.80 -3.44
N ILE A 377 43.90 9.22 -2.42
CA ILE A 377 42.59 9.84 -2.60
C ILE A 377 42.70 11.33 -2.26
N THR A 378 42.25 12.18 -3.16
CA THR A 378 42.15 13.63 -2.95
C THR A 378 40.68 14.02 -2.97
N VAL A 379 40.21 14.67 -1.92
CA VAL A 379 38.81 15.08 -1.75
C VAL A 379 38.73 16.60 -1.82
N GLY A 380 38.04 17.14 -2.82
CA GLY A 380 37.74 18.57 -2.92
C GLY A 380 36.53 18.92 -2.07
N LEU A 381 36.64 19.99 -1.29
CA LEU A 381 35.62 20.43 -0.33
C LEU A 381 34.88 21.66 -0.82
N TYR A 382 33.61 21.75 -0.43
CA TYR A 382 32.86 23.00 -0.46
C TYR A 382 33.27 23.92 0.69
N GLU A 383 32.81 25.18 0.66
CA GLU A 383 33.05 26.18 1.72
C GLU A 383 32.56 25.73 3.11
N ASP A 384 31.54 24.86 3.14
CA ASP A 384 30.98 24.26 4.36
C ASP A 384 31.77 23.04 4.87
N ALA A 385 32.96 22.79 4.31
CA ALA A 385 33.83 21.65 4.56
C ALA A 385 33.23 20.26 4.21
N THR A 386 32.10 20.21 3.50
CA THR A 386 31.54 18.95 2.99
C THR A 386 32.23 18.50 1.70
N PRO A 387 32.32 17.18 1.44
CA PRO A 387 32.99 16.68 0.25
C PRO A 387 32.14 16.90 -1.01
N GLY A 388 32.74 17.53 -2.02
CA GLY A 388 32.07 17.82 -3.30
C GLY A 388 32.61 17.05 -4.50
N GLU A 389 33.85 16.56 -4.42
CA GLU A 389 34.44 15.71 -5.45
C GLU A 389 35.58 14.88 -4.89
N ILE A 390 35.91 13.79 -5.57
CA ILE A 390 37.03 12.91 -5.24
C ILE A 390 37.86 12.62 -6.49
N PHE A 391 39.16 12.47 -6.29
CA PHE A 391 40.13 11.99 -7.28
C PHE A 391 40.90 10.83 -6.67
N ILE A 392 41.18 9.80 -7.47
CA ILE A 392 41.88 8.59 -7.02
C ILE A 392 43.06 8.36 -7.95
N THR A 393 44.27 8.46 -7.43
CA THR A 393 45.50 8.24 -8.21
C THR A 393 46.18 6.95 -7.74
N MET A 394 46.42 6.01 -8.65
CA MET A 394 47.10 4.74 -8.35
C MET A 394 48.56 4.79 -8.81
N SER A 395 49.50 4.23 -8.04
CA SER A 395 50.95 4.36 -8.29
C SER A 395 51.48 3.66 -9.57
N LYS A 396 50.66 2.93 -10.32
CA LYS A 396 51.01 2.33 -11.62
C LYS A 396 50.22 3.01 -12.74
N GLU A 397 50.78 4.09 -13.27
CA GLU A 397 50.21 4.84 -14.39
C GLU A 397 50.00 3.96 -15.63
N GLY A 398 48.90 4.18 -16.35
CA GLY A 398 48.59 3.48 -17.60
C GLY A 398 47.97 2.08 -17.45
N SER A 399 47.65 1.63 -16.22
CA SER A 399 46.94 0.37 -16.00
C SER A 399 45.41 0.51 -16.13
N THR A 400 44.71 -0.57 -16.50
CA THR A 400 43.23 -0.65 -16.53
C THR A 400 42.59 -0.19 -15.23
N ILE A 401 43.26 -0.43 -14.10
CA ILE A 401 42.80 -0.03 -12.77
C ILE A 401 42.83 1.50 -12.63
N SER A 402 43.84 2.19 -13.15
CA SER A 402 43.91 3.66 -13.10
C SER A 402 42.74 4.29 -13.85
N GLY A 403 42.50 3.88 -15.10
CA GLY A 403 41.39 4.42 -15.89
C GLY A 403 40.01 4.11 -15.30
N LEU A 404 39.83 2.93 -14.69
CA LEU A 404 38.61 2.59 -13.98
C LEU A 404 38.41 3.43 -12.72
N MET A 405 39.47 3.70 -11.95
CA MET A 405 39.41 4.54 -10.76
C MET A 405 39.14 6.00 -11.10
N ASP A 406 39.67 6.53 -12.20
CA ASP A 406 39.37 7.88 -12.68
C ASP A 406 37.89 8.03 -13.09
N ALA A 407 37.37 7.06 -13.86
CA ALA A 407 35.96 7.05 -14.26
C ALA A 407 35.03 6.89 -13.04
N PHE A 408 35.41 6.06 -12.08
CA PHE A 408 34.68 5.86 -10.84
C PHE A 408 34.68 7.12 -9.97
N ALA A 409 35.85 7.74 -9.76
CA ALA A 409 36.01 8.99 -9.01
C ALA A 409 35.19 10.13 -9.64
N THR A 410 35.19 10.22 -10.97
CA THR A 410 34.36 11.18 -11.72
C THR A 410 32.87 10.95 -11.48
N SER A 411 32.42 9.69 -11.52
CA SER A 411 31.01 9.32 -11.30
C SER A 411 30.56 9.67 -9.88
N VAL A 412 31.39 9.38 -8.87
CA VAL A 412 31.13 9.74 -7.47
C VAL A 412 31.11 11.25 -7.28
N SER A 413 32.03 11.97 -7.91
CA SER A 413 32.08 13.44 -7.89
C SER A 413 30.82 14.05 -8.48
N MET A 414 30.33 13.51 -9.61
CA MET A 414 29.05 13.93 -10.17
C MET A 414 27.90 13.67 -9.20
N ALA A 415 27.84 12.48 -8.58
CA ALA A 415 26.80 12.16 -7.60
C ALA A 415 26.76 13.16 -6.43
N LEU A 416 27.93 13.48 -5.85
CA LEU A 416 28.04 14.49 -4.78
C LEU A 416 27.60 15.88 -5.25
N GLN A 417 27.98 16.30 -6.46
CA GLN A 417 27.59 17.60 -7.02
C GLN A 417 26.09 17.71 -7.35
N TYR A 418 25.40 16.59 -7.59
CA TYR A 418 23.95 16.55 -7.76
C TYR A 418 23.19 16.34 -6.44
N GLY A 419 23.87 16.37 -5.29
CA GLY A 419 23.25 16.34 -3.97
C GLY A 419 22.98 14.95 -3.42
N VAL A 420 23.63 13.90 -3.93
CA VAL A 420 23.57 12.57 -3.32
C VAL A 420 24.27 12.62 -1.96
N PRO A 421 23.59 12.27 -0.83
CA PRO A 421 24.21 12.30 0.49
C PRO A 421 25.37 11.31 0.58
N LEU A 422 26.50 11.74 1.17
CA LEU A 422 27.70 10.90 1.33
C LEU A 422 27.38 9.57 2.03
N ARG A 423 26.52 9.59 3.04
CA ARG A 423 26.09 8.39 3.78
C ARG A 423 25.57 7.29 2.86
N VAL A 424 24.75 7.64 1.86
CA VAL A 424 24.18 6.67 0.91
C VAL A 424 25.28 6.00 0.10
N LEU A 425 26.29 6.77 -0.33
CA LEU A 425 27.43 6.23 -1.06
C LEU A 425 28.30 5.34 -0.16
N VAL A 426 28.52 5.75 1.10
CA VAL A 426 29.25 4.96 2.09
C VAL A 426 28.56 3.63 2.35
N GLU A 427 27.25 3.63 2.60
CA GLU A 427 26.45 2.42 2.80
C GLU A 427 26.49 1.49 1.57
N LYS A 428 26.50 2.06 0.36
CA LYS A 428 26.48 1.27 -0.87
C LYS A 428 27.82 0.62 -1.23
N PHE A 429 28.92 1.35 -1.08
CA PHE A 429 30.24 0.93 -1.57
C PHE A 429 31.12 0.31 -0.49
N SER A 430 30.80 0.50 0.79
CA SER A 430 31.51 -0.19 1.88
C SER A 430 31.28 -1.70 1.78
N HIS A 431 32.35 -2.45 2.04
CA HIS A 431 32.46 -3.91 2.05
C HIS A 431 32.22 -4.62 0.72
N MET A 432 32.20 -3.90 -0.41
CA MET A 432 32.30 -4.52 -1.72
C MET A 432 33.59 -5.34 -1.84
N ARG A 433 33.49 -6.53 -2.44
CA ARG A 433 34.59 -7.52 -2.52
C ARG A 433 35.08 -7.66 -3.95
N PHE A 434 36.32 -7.26 -4.21
CA PHE A 434 37.05 -7.51 -5.45
C PHE A 434 38.52 -7.09 -5.27
N GLU A 435 39.40 -7.63 -6.11
CA GLU A 435 40.83 -7.29 -6.08
C GLU A 435 41.12 -5.90 -6.67
N PRO A 436 42.07 -5.12 -6.12
CA PRO A 436 42.96 -5.44 -5.01
C PRO A 436 42.31 -5.44 -3.63
N SER A 437 42.53 -6.50 -2.85
CA SER A 437 42.08 -6.65 -1.46
C SER A 437 43.26 -6.98 -0.54
N GLY A 438 43.09 -6.81 0.78
CA GLY A 438 44.08 -7.24 1.77
C GLY A 438 44.34 -6.25 2.89
N PHE A 439 45.45 -6.47 3.59
CA PHE A 439 45.86 -5.64 4.72
C PHE A 439 46.18 -4.21 4.30
N THR A 440 45.89 -3.27 5.20
CA THR A 440 46.17 -1.85 4.99
C THR A 440 47.01 -1.26 6.11
N GLY A 441 47.68 -0.13 5.85
CA GLY A 441 48.42 0.62 6.86
C GLY A 441 47.57 1.45 7.83
N ASN A 442 46.23 1.42 7.69
CA ASN A 442 45.34 2.23 8.52
C ASN A 442 44.80 1.43 9.72
N LYS A 443 45.12 1.88 10.93
CA LYS A 443 44.68 1.25 12.20
C LYS A 443 43.16 1.12 12.30
N ASP A 444 42.43 2.05 11.68
CA ASP A 444 40.97 2.09 11.68
C ASP A 444 40.31 1.14 10.68
N ILE A 445 41.07 0.69 9.67
CA ILE A 445 40.62 -0.19 8.57
C ILE A 445 41.75 -1.20 8.31
N PRO A 446 42.02 -2.15 9.22
CA PRO A 446 43.20 -3.01 9.15
C PRO A 446 43.18 -3.95 7.93
N MET A 447 41.99 -4.30 7.44
CA MET A 447 41.79 -5.12 6.25
C MET A 447 40.67 -4.53 5.38
N ALA A 448 40.97 -4.39 4.09
CA ALA A 448 40.04 -3.92 3.07
C ALA A 448 39.66 -5.06 2.12
N LYS A 449 38.38 -5.11 1.76
CA LYS A 449 37.80 -6.11 0.84
C LYS A 449 37.91 -5.70 -0.63
N SER A 450 38.20 -4.42 -0.88
CA SER A 450 38.50 -3.83 -2.18
C SER A 450 39.03 -2.39 -1.98
N ILE A 451 39.50 -1.76 -3.06
CA ILE A 451 39.81 -0.31 -3.07
C ILE A 451 38.57 0.54 -2.74
N CYS A 452 37.41 0.21 -3.33
CA CYS A 452 36.16 0.94 -3.06
C CYS A 452 35.71 0.80 -1.58
N ASP A 453 35.81 -0.41 -1.02
CA ASP A 453 35.52 -0.65 0.40
C ASP A 453 36.37 0.27 1.30
N TYR A 454 37.67 0.31 1.06
CA TYR A 454 38.57 1.15 1.85
C TYR A 454 38.24 2.64 1.73
N ILE A 455 38.05 3.14 0.51
CA ILE A 455 37.79 4.55 0.23
C ILE A 455 36.53 5.02 0.95
N PHE A 456 35.43 4.27 0.85
CA PHE A 456 34.16 4.70 1.42
C PHE A 456 34.10 4.53 2.94
N ARG A 457 34.77 3.52 3.50
CA ARG A 457 34.93 3.42 4.97
C ARG A 457 35.79 4.57 5.51
N TRP A 458 36.82 4.99 4.77
CA TRP A 458 37.65 6.13 5.15
C TRP A 458 36.88 7.45 5.01
N LEU A 459 36.17 7.70 3.91
CA LEU A 459 35.32 8.88 3.72
C LEU A 459 34.23 8.97 4.79
N GLY A 460 33.59 7.85 5.12
CA GLY A 460 32.60 7.76 6.18
C GLY A 460 33.16 8.17 7.53
N LYS A 461 34.30 7.61 7.94
CA LYS A 461 34.99 7.98 9.18
C LYS A 461 35.45 9.44 9.20
N LYS A 462 35.81 10.02 8.04
CA LYS A 462 36.39 11.35 7.97
C LYS A 462 35.34 12.48 7.93
N PHE A 463 34.22 12.26 7.24
CA PHE A 463 33.27 13.34 6.89
C PHE A 463 31.85 13.13 7.42
N LEU A 464 31.47 11.95 7.89
CA LEU A 464 30.16 11.76 8.54
C LEU A 464 30.23 12.12 10.04
N PRO A 465 29.15 12.61 10.64
CA PRO A 465 29.10 12.87 12.09
C PRO A 465 29.20 11.56 12.90
N PRO A 466 29.70 11.58 14.15
CA PRO A 466 29.97 10.39 14.96
C PRO A 466 28.78 9.43 15.12
N GLU A 467 27.57 9.97 15.16
CA GLU A 467 26.31 9.22 15.23
C GLU A 467 26.00 8.40 13.96
N GLU A 468 26.50 8.83 12.80
CA GLU A 468 26.38 8.10 11.52
C GLU A 468 27.57 7.18 11.24
N GLN A 469 28.73 7.44 11.87
CA GLN A 469 29.91 6.57 11.76
C GLN A 469 29.67 5.19 12.38
N ALA A 470 28.92 5.11 13.49
CA ALA A 470 28.62 3.86 14.21
C ALA A 470 27.73 2.88 13.45
N VAL A 471 26.97 3.35 12.46
CA VAL A 471 26.04 2.53 11.66
C VAL A 471 26.79 1.69 10.59
N THR A 472 28.06 2.02 10.29
CA THR A 472 28.81 1.41 9.17
C THR A 472 29.48 0.05 9.48
N VAL A 473 29.34 -0.48 10.70
CA VAL A 473 29.94 -1.78 11.10
C VAL A 473 28.91 -2.92 11.19
N ASP A 474 27.59 -2.65 11.14
CA ASP A 474 26.57 -3.67 11.47
C ASP A 474 25.40 -3.84 10.47
N THR A 475 25.49 -3.28 9.25
CA THR A 475 24.39 -3.40 8.27
C THR A 475 24.85 -3.77 6.87
N LEU A 476 25.19 -5.05 6.69
CA LEU A 476 25.26 -5.71 5.36
C LEU A 476 24.48 -7.01 5.35
N ALA A 477 23.18 -6.90 5.61
CA ALA A 477 22.20 -7.94 5.26
C ALA A 477 20.90 -7.36 4.68
N SER A 478 20.88 -6.08 4.29
CA SER A 478 19.67 -5.43 3.75
C SER A 478 19.75 -5.04 2.26
N ALA A 479 20.83 -5.36 1.55
CA ALA A 479 21.01 -4.91 0.17
C ALA A 479 20.52 -5.91 -0.91
N ALA A 480 20.06 -7.12 -0.53
CA ALA A 480 19.42 -8.07 -1.44
C ALA A 480 17.87 -8.09 -1.33
N ALA A 481 17.29 -7.26 -0.47
CA ALA A 481 15.84 -7.06 -0.37
C ALA A 481 15.35 -5.79 -1.10
N ALA A 482 16.25 -4.98 -1.67
CA ALA A 482 15.92 -3.68 -2.27
C ALA A 482 15.46 -3.75 -3.74
N GLN A 483 14.93 -4.88 -4.19
CA GLN A 483 14.18 -5.02 -5.45
C GLN A 483 12.72 -5.46 -5.26
N SER A 484 12.21 -5.47 -4.03
CA SER A 484 10.79 -5.75 -3.76
C SER A 484 10.16 -4.80 -2.72
N VAL A 485 10.79 -3.66 -2.41
CA VAL A 485 10.26 -2.65 -1.49
C VAL A 485 9.79 -1.40 -2.24
N GLU A 486 8.77 -1.54 -3.08
CA GLU A 486 7.93 -0.40 -3.49
C GLU A 486 6.48 -0.52 -3.00
N SER A 487 6.16 -1.57 -2.23
CA SER A 487 4.79 -1.85 -1.77
C SER A 487 4.59 -1.86 -0.24
N ALA A 488 5.60 -1.52 0.56
CA ALA A 488 5.56 -1.73 2.03
C ALA A 488 5.77 -0.47 2.89
N HIS A 489 5.61 0.74 2.35
CA HIS A 489 5.69 2.01 3.10
C HIS A 489 4.31 2.60 3.46
N VAL A 490 3.37 1.75 3.88
CA VAL A 490 2.06 2.19 4.44
C VAL A 490 1.81 1.66 5.86
N ALA A 491 2.61 0.73 6.40
CA ALA A 491 2.27 0.01 7.63
C ALA A 491 3.12 0.32 8.88
N LYS A 492 3.91 1.40 8.91
CA LYS A 492 4.76 1.72 10.08
C LYS A 492 4.59 3.14 10.58
N LEU A 493 3.39 3.47 11.08
CA LEU A 493 3.24 4.62 11.97
C LEU A 493 2.06 4.49 12.96
N HIS A 494 1.81 3.31 13.52
CA HIS A 494 0.97 3.18 14.72
C HIS A 494 1.35 1.93 15.52
N SER A 495 2.40 2.02 16.34
CA SER A 495 2.46 1.32 17.64
C SER A 495 3.77 1.67 18.34
N SER A 496 3.71 2.54 19.33
CA SER A 496 4.73 2.59 20.37
C SER A 496 4.03 2.75 21.70
N ILE A 497 3.87 1.61 22.38
CA ILE A 497 4.09 1.33 23.81
C ILE A 497 3.72 -0.15 23.99
N VAL A 498 4.70 -1.06 24.07
CA VAL A 498 4.81 -2.17 25.05
C VAL A 498 6.29 -2.62 25.07
N GLU A 499 6.84 -2.75 26.27
CA GLU A 499 8.19 -3.21 26.60
C GLU A 499 8.45 -4.68 26.18
N GLU A 500 9.58 -4.95 25.55
CA GLU A 500 10.10 -6.31 25.34
C GLU A 500 10.92 -6.79 26.55
N ARG A 501 10.60 -7.98 27.07
CA ARG A 501 11.52 -8.77 27.92
C ARG A 501 12.47 -9.62 27.05
N PRO A 502 13.72 -9.84 27.49
CA PRO A 502 14.82 -10.16 26.59
C PRO A 502 15.02 -11.68 26.39
N THR A 503 15.21 -12.10 25.14
CA THR A 503 15.89 -13.36 24.81
C THR A 503 17.41 -13.17 25.00
N SER A 504 18.07 -14.17 25.60
CA SER A 504 19.46 -14.03 26.03
C SER A 504 20.43 -13.89 24.84
N LYS A 505 21.47 -13.07 25.02
CA LYS A 505 22.52 -12.78 24.01
C LYS A 505 23.19 -14.03 23.43
N ALA A 506 23.27 -15.12 24.21
CA ALA A 506 24.03 -16.31 23.88
C ALA A 506 23.43 -17.09 22.68
N GLU A 507 22.10 -17.19 22.58
CA GLU A 507 21.45 -17.92 21.47
C GLU A 507 21.53 -17.17 20.14
N ARG A 508 21.59 -15.84 20.18
CA ARG A 508 21.79 -14.99 18.99
C ARG A 508 23.25 -14.99 18.50
N GLU A 509 24.22 -15.19 19.38
CA GLU A 509 25.65 -15.25 19.01
C GLU A 509 26.02 -16.56 18.32
N VAL A 510 25.48 -17.71 18.77
CA VAL A 510 25.79 -19.02 18.19
C VAL A 510 25.27 -19.17 16.75
N TYR A 511 24.07 -18.67 16.45
CA TYR A 511 23.51 -18.72 15.09
C TYR A 511 24.16 -17.71 14.13
N ARG A 512 24.66 -16.57 14.65
CA ARG A 512 25.38 -15.55 13.84
C ARG A 512 26.80 -15.98 13.48
N ALA A 513 27.50 -16.68 14.36
CA ALA A 513 28.90 -17.09 14.17
C ALA A 513 29.11 -18.15 13.06
N GLN A 514 28.02 -18.70 12.49
CA GLN A 514 28.05 -19.70 11.41
C GLN A 514 27.57 -19.17 10.06
N SER A 515 27.17 -17.90 9.97
CA SER A 515 26.55 -17.32 8.76
C SER A 515 27.55 -16.93 7.65
N ASP A 516 28.85 -16.96 7.94
CA ASP A 516 29.96 -16.60 7.02
C ASP A 516 30.83 -17.79 6.62
N ALA A 517 30.43 -19.02 6.95
CA ALA A 517 31.24 -20.19 6.70
C ALA A 517 31.18 -20.65 5.22
N PRO A 518 32.33 -20.80 4.54
CA PRO A 518 32.36 -21.22 3.15
C PRO A 518 31.94 -22.70 3.01
N PRO A 519 31.40 -23.11 1.86
CA PRO A 519 31.23 -24.52 1.54
C PRO A 519 32.60 -25.19 1.38
N CYS A 520 32.72 -26.42 1.85
CA CYS A 520 33.95 -27.20 1.75
C CYS A 520 34.30 -27.44 0.28
N HIS A 521 35.54 -27.14 -0.11
CA HIS A 521 36.01 -27.34 -1.48
C HIS A 521 36.04 -28.82 -1.93
N ALA A 522 36.13 -29.76 -0.97
CA ALA A 522 36.19 -31.19 -1.26
C ALA A 522 34.79 -31.85 -1.35
N CYS A 523 33.85 -31.49 -0.48
CA CYS A 523 32.54 -32.18 -0.39
C CYS A 523 31.30 -31.27 -0.43
N GLY A 524 31.49 -29.95 -0.55
CA GLY A 524 30.39 -28.98 -0.65
C GLY A 524 29.60 -28.73 0.64
N SER A 525 29.85 -29.46 1.72
CA SER A 525 29.19 -29.23 3.01
C SER A 525 29.62 -27.90 3.63
N ILE A 526 28.69 -27.16 4.24
CA ILE A 526 29.01 -25.90 4.90
C ILE A 526 29.99 -26.15 6.05
N MET A 527 31.12 -25.46 6.02
CA MET A 527 32.16 -25.60 7.03
C MET A 527 31.74 -24.90 8.33
N VAL A 528 32.45 -25.16 9.42
CA VAL A 528 32.18 -24.54 10.72
C VAL A 528 33.43 -23.85 11.21
N ARG A 529 33.27 -22.69 11.86
CA ARG A 529 34.39 -21.85 12.31
C ARG A 529 35.18 -22.58 13.40
N ASN A 530 36.50 -22.65 13.23
CA ASN A 530 37.45 -23.24 14.15
C ASN A 530 38.64 -22.28 14.33
N GLY A 531 38.55 -21.38 15.32
CA GLY A 531 39.51 -20.30 15.52
C GLY A 531 39.47 -19.26 14.40
N SER A 532 40.61 -19.00 13.77
CA SER A 532 40.76 -18.10 12.60
C SER A 532 40.51 -18.79 11.25
N CYS A 533 40.22 -20.09 11.24
CA CYS A 533 39.96 -20.89 10.04
C CYS A 533 38.60 -21.60 10.12
N TYR A 534 38.25 -22.33 9.06
CA TYR A 534 37.05 -23.16 8.97
C TYR A 534 37.43 -24.64 8.85
N LYS A 535 36.64 -25.52 9.45
CA LYS A 535 36.77 -26.98 9.35
C LYS A 535 35.47 -27.59 8.84
N CYS A 536 35.56 -28.51 7.89
CA CYS A 536 34.43 -29.28 7.43
C CYS A 536 34.13 -30.41 8.43
N THR A 537 32.92 -30.44 8.98
CA THR A 537 32.48 -31.49 9.89
C THR A 537 32.18 -32.81 9.18
N ASN A 538 32.00 -32.78 7.86
CA ASN A 538 31.65 -33.95 7.07
C ASN A 538 32.88 -34.72 6.56
N CYS A 539 33.87 -34.04 5.98
CA CYS A 539 35.08 -34.69 5.43
C CYS A 539 36.39 -34.35 6.16
N GLY A 540 36.35 -33.50 7.19
CA GLY A 540 37.50 -33.17 8.04
C GLY A 540 38.44 -32.07 7.53
N GLU A 541 38.28 -31.63 6.28
CA GLU A 541 39.18 -30.68 5.61
C GLU A 541 39.14 -29.27 6.23
N THR A 542 40.27 -28.56 6.23
CA THR A 542 40.38 -27.19 6.79
C THR A 542 40.68 -26.14 5.72
N SER A 543 40.27 -24.90 5.97
CA SER A 543 40.46 -23.77 5.03
C SER A 543 41.87 -23.15 5.09
N GLY A 544 42.90 -23.93 5.44
CA GLY A 544 44.30 -23.48 5.42
C GLY A 544 44.95 -23.16 6.78
N CYS A 545 44.43 -23.66 7.91
CA CYS A 545 45.18 -23.73 9.16
C CYS A 545 45.57 -25.19 9.42
N SER A 546 46.84 -25.42 9.74
CA SER A 546 47.38 -26.71 10.19
C SER A 546 46.83 -27.14 11.54
#